data_AF-A0A1Z9T6P2-F1
#
_entry.id   AF-A0A1Z9T6P2-F1
#
_cell.length_a   1.000
_cell.length_b   1.000
_cell.length_c   1.000
_cell.angle_alpha   90.00
_cell.angle_beta   90.00
_cell.angle_gamma   90.00
#
_symmetry.space_group_name_H-M   'P 1'
#
loop_
_entity.id
_entity.type
_entity.pdbx_description
1 polymer ?
#
loop_
_entity_poly.entity_id
_entity_poly.type
_entity_poly.pdbx_seq_one_letter_code
_entity_poly.pdbx_strand_id
1 'polypeptide(L)'
;MDIIELFIDEEDEVSGIDAVSLVENPAIEEDFIALKSQEYKFAEVDKEKRIIMGAALVPNKPILRTKDDVPYYIYFSRDTVRKASELFFIRGNSKKSTLEHKVPLEGLTAVETWIVEDLEKDKSRLYDMEVPLGTWMLSMKVLNDDIWNNYIKTGKVKGFSIEGYFADKLERPNEPNKLEQIQEEEAEFLLGQVKAIIKKDKRLKKGKRIEFESYSDYPNAVKNNAQRGIDLNAKVNNKCATQVGKIRASQLAQGKPISIETVKRMYSFLSRAGEYYDEGNTEACGTISYLLWGGKAGLRWSESKLKELEMLAETGPRGGIRKSPKAPKSSTPNPKPKGEGTAKGDASTSRGAKVSKQDEETLRTKASEFNERYKKKLGYGANVGTLKAVFQRGLGAFNVSHSPRVKSASQWSFARVNAFLYLLKNGRPQNPKYTGDFDLLPAKHPKSPKK
;
A
#
# COMPACT_ATOMS: atom_id res chain seq x y z
N MET A 1 -33.17 -1.80 -5.78
CA MET A 1 -32.33 -2.08 -4.60
C MET A 1 -31.04 -2.62 -5.16
N ASP A 2 -29.95 -1.86 -4.99
CA ASP A 2 -28.72 -2.13 -5.73
C ASP A 2 -27.95 -3.26 -5.05
N ILE A 3 -27.41 -4.16 -5.86
CA ILE A 3 -26.53 -5.24 -5.41
C ILE A 3 -25.18 -5.09 -6.11
N ILE A 4 -24.13 -5.13 -5.31
CA ILE A 4 -22.78 -4.72 -5.71
C ILE A 4 -21.82 -5.86 -5.47
N GLU A 5 -21.05 -6.25 -6.48
CA GLU A 5 -19.95 -7.20 -6.26
C GLU A 5 -18.72 -6.47 -5.74
N LEU A 6 -18.22 -6.94 -4.60
CA LEU A 6 -16.91 -6.58 -4.12
C LEU A 6 -15.87 -7.59 -4.60
N PHE A 7 -14.72 -7.10 -5.06
CA PHE A 7 -13.62 -7.92 -5.56
C PHE A 7 -12.27 -7.50 -4.98
N ILE A 8 -11.28 -8.37 -5.15
CA ILE A 8 -9.89 -8.07 -4.80
C ILE A 8 -9.10 -7.75 -6.06
N ASP A 9 -8.44 -6.60 -6.03
CA ASP A 9 -7.43 -6.24 -7.02
C ASP A 9 -6.05 -6.73 -6.55
N GLU A 10 -5.53 -7.76 -7.19
CA GLU A 10 -4.22 -8.35 -6.84
C GLU A 10 -3.04 -7.42 -7.13
N GLU A 11 -3.23 -6.39 -7.98
CA GLU A 11 -2.21 -5.38 -8.26
C GLU A 11 -2.23 -4.24 -7.22
N ASP A 12 -3.27 -4.18 -6.38
CA ASP A 12 -3.39 -3.26 -5.26
C ASP A 12 -2.86 -3.91 -3.96
N GLU A 13 -1.78 -3.33 -3.41
CA GLU A 13 -1.14 -3.81 -2.19
C GLU A 13 -2.05 -3.69 -0.94
N VAL A 14 -3.14 -2.91 -1.04
CA VAL A 14 -4.10 -2.65 0.04
C VAL A 14 -5.31 -3.58 -0.04
N SER A 15 -5.73 -3.95 -1.25
CA SER A 15 -6.92 -4.79 -1.46
C SER A 15 -6.75 -6.20 -0.88
N GLY A 16 -7.66 -6.64 -0.01
CA GLY A 16 -7.61 -7.94 0.67
C GLY A 16 -8.05 -7.85 2.14
N ILE A 17 -7.96 -9.00 2.84
CA ILE A 17 -8.37 -9.11 4.25
C ILE A 17 -7.17 -8.81 5.16
N ASP A 18 -7.36 -7.87 6.08
CA ASP A 18 -6.38 -7.45 7.07
C ASP A 18 -6.50 -8.21 8.39
N ALA A 19 -7.73 -8.51 8.82
CA ALA A 19 -7.99 -9.22 10.07
C ALA A 19 -9.29 -10.02 10.01
N VAL A 20 -9.39 -11.01 10.89
CA VAL A 20 -10.64 -11.74 11.17
C VAL A 20 -11.14 -11.35 12.56
N SER A 21 -12.31 -10.76 12.63
CA SER A 21 -12.98 -10.35 13.87
C SER A 21 -13.81 -11.47 14.47
N LEU A 22 -13.81 -11.58 15.80
CA LEU A 22 -14.82 -12.32 16.54
C LEU A 22 -15.99 -11.39 16.86
N VAL A 23 -17.19 -11.80 16.48
CA VAL A 23 -18.40 -10.98 16.61
C VAL A 23 -19.58 -11.77 17.16
N GLU A 24 -20.48 -11.09 17.85
CA GLU A 24 -21.76 -11.63 18.31
C GLU A 24 -22.70 -11.92 17.14
N ASN A 25 -22.75 -11.02 16.15
CA ASN A 25 -23.66 -11.09 15.00
C ASN A 25 -22.85 -11.04 13.69
N PRO A 26 -22.45 -12.19 13.13
CA PRO A 26 -21.68 -12.28 11.90
C PRO A 26 -22.41 -11.67 10.71
N ALA A 27 -21.71 -10.89 9.89
CA ALA A 27 -22.30 -10.26 8.71
C ALA A 27 -22.74 -11.28 7.65
N ILE A 28 -22.17 -12.50 7.70
CA ILE A 28 -22.58 -13.62 6.87
C ILE A 28 -23.61 -14.51 7.56
N GLU A 29 -24.14 -14.14 8.73
CA GLU A 29 -25.17 -14.90 9.47
C GLU A 29 -24.84 -16.39 9.70
N GLU A 30 -23.54 -16.72 9.82
CA GLU A 30 -23.07 -18.07 10.14
C GLU A 30 -22.24 -18.03 11.43
N ASP A 31 -22.63 -18.85 12.40
CA ASP A 31 -21.89 -19.02 13.65
C ASP A 31 -20.71 -20.00 13.44
N PHE A 32 -19.59 -19.76 14.14
CA PHE A 32 -18.54 -20.74 14.34
C PHE A 32 -18.92 -21.72 15.45
N ILE A 33 -18.27 -22.87 15.43
CA ILE A 33 -18.34 -23.87 16.49
C ILE A 33 -17.02 -23.95 17.27
N ALA A 34 -17.09 -24.18 18.59
CA ALA A 34 -15.92 -24.45 19.41
C ALA A 34 -15.64 -25.96 19.48
N LEU A 35 -14.48 -26.40 19.01
CA LEU A 35 -14.10 -27.80 18.96
C LEU A 35 -13.68 -28.32 20.34
N LYS A 36 -14.26 -29.45 20.77
CA LYS A 36 -13.86 -30.19 21.97
C LYS A 36 -12.83 -31.27 21.62
N SER A 37 -12.03 -31.71 22.60
CA SER A 37 -11.17 -32.89 22.38
C SER A 37 -12.04 -34.14 22.20
N GLN A 38 -11.56 -35.10 21.39
CA GLN A 38 -12.17 -36.42 21.36
C GLN A 38 -11.71 -37.16 22.62
N GLU A 39 -12.65 -37.74 23.37
CA GLU A 39 -12.34 -38.49 24.58
C GLU A 39 -11.58 -39.77 24.23
N TYR A 40 -10.28 -39.78 24.50
CA TYR A 40 -9.54 -41.01 24.72
C TYR A 40 -9.39 -41.19 26.23
N LYS A 41 -9.71 -42.40 26.73
CA LYS A 41 -9.66 -42.76 28.16
C LYS A 41 -8.23 -42.71 28.70
N PHE A 42 -7.73 -41.51 29.02
CA PHE A 42 -6.56 -41.30 29.87
C PHE A 42 -6.80 -40.08 30.78
N ALA A 43 -6.24 -40.15 31.98
CA ALA A 43 -6.55 -39.30 33.13
C ALA A 43 -6.43 -37.79 32.85
N GLU A 44 -7.37 -37.04 33.41
CA GLU A 44 -7.63 -35.62 33.18
C GLU A 44 -6.52 -34.68 33.63
N VAL A 45 -6.00 -33.90 32.68
CA VAL A 45 -5.56 -32.51 32.88
C VAL A 45 -5.89 -31.73 31.59
N ASP A 46 -6.79 -30.74 31.71
CA ASP A 46 -7.29 -29.80 30.68
C ASP A 46 -7.49 -30.33 29.23
N LYS A 47 -8.72 -30.78 28.96
CA LYS A 47 -9.16 -31.44 27.71
C LYS A 47 -9.63 -30.48 26.61
N GLU A 48 -9.38 -29.17 26.68
CA GLU A 48 -9.94 -28.23 25.69
C GLU A 48 -8.99 -28.00 24.50
N LYS A 49 -9.46 -28.33 23.28
CA LYS A 49 -8.69 -28.04 22.05
C LYS A 49 -8.49 -26.55 21.84
N ARG A 50 -9.34 -25.68 22.39
CA ARG A 50 -9.31 -24.22 22.22
C ARG A 50 -9.24 -23.78 20.75
N ILE A 51 -9.96 -24.48 19.89
CA ILE A 51 -10.06 -24.17 18.46
C ILE A 51 -11.52 -23.84 18.17
N ILE A 52 -11.74 -22.71 17.53
CA ILE A 52 -13.03 -22.35 16.93
C ILE A 52 -12.96 -22.55 15.41
N MET A 53 -14.03 -23.03 14.79
CA MET A 53 -14.10 -23.37 13.37
C MET A 53 -15.41 -22.86 12.79
N GLY A 54 -15.37 -22.16 11.67
CA GLY A 54 -16.57 -21.61 11.05
C GLY A 54 -16.33 -21.06 9.65
N ALA A 55 -17.40 -20.62 9.00
CA ALA A 55 -17.29 -19.88 7.75
C ALA A 55 -16.70 -18.49 8.05
N ALA A 56 -15.64 -18.12 7.34
CA ALA A 56 -15.10 -16.76 7.38
C ALA A 56 -15.72 -15.88 6.28
N LEU A 57 -16.06 -16.47 5.13
CA LEU A 57 -16.73 -15.79 4.03
C LEU A 57 -17.54 -16.75 3.18
N VAL A 58 -18.78 -16.39 2.86
CA VAL A 58 -19.72 -17.19 2.06
C VAL A 58 -19.93 -16.53 0.70
N PRO A 59 -19.69 -17.22 -0.43
CA PRO A 59 -19.83 -16.64 -1.75
C PRO A 59 -21.29 -16.38 -2.10
N ASN A 60 -21.52 -15.32 -2.87
CA ASN A 60 -22.81 -14.86 -3.38
C ASN A 60 -23.87 -14.58 -2.30
N LYS A 61 -23.51 -14.59 -1.02
CA LYS A 61 -24.41 -14.21 0.07
C LYS A 61 -24.59 -12.68 0.04
N PRO A 62 -25.81 -12.16 -0.15
CA PRO A 62 -26.08 -10.73 -0.08
C PRO A 62 -25.89 -10.25 1.35
N ILE A 63 -25.02 -9.26 1.55
CA ILE A 63 -24.76 -8.64 2.85
C ILE A 63 -25.33 -7.22 2.80
N LEU A 64 -26.28 -6.94 3.69
CA LEU A 64 -26.92 -5.63 3.75
C LEU A 64 -25.92 -4.59 4.27
N ARG A 65 -25.80 -3.48 3.53
CA ARG A 65 -25.06 -2.30 3.91
C ARG A 65 -25.95 -1.09 3.77
N THR A 66 -25.67 -0.08 4.57
CA THR A 66 -26.33 1.22 4.47
C THR A 66 -25.30 2.23 4.04
N LYS A 67 -25.56 2.91 2.94
CA LYS A 67 -24.84 4.10 2.54
C LYS A 67 -25.88 5.19 2.52
N ASP A 68 -25.65 6.23 3.32
CA ASP A 68 -26.48 7.42 3.24
C ASP A 68 -27.97 7.17 3.57
N ASP A 69 -28.25 6.23 4.48
CA ASP A 69 -29.58 5.71 4.87
C ASP A 69 -30.33 4.95 3.77
N VAL A 70 -29.67 4.71 2.63
CA VAL A 70 -30.16 3.85 1.56
C VAL A 70 -29.58 2.45 1.77
N PRO A 71 -30.43 1.41 1.96
CA PRO A 71 -29.97 0.04 2.01
C PRO A 71 -29.58 -0.45 0.62
N TYR A 72 -28.40 -1.06 0.54
CA TYR A 72 -27.91 -1.75 -0.66
C TYR A 72 -27.23 -3.06 -0.23
N TYR A 73 -27.13 -4.01 -1.15
CA TYR A 73 -26.47 -5.28 -0.88
C TYR A 73 -25.08 -5.30 -1.49
N ILE A 74 -24.14 -5.91 -0.79
CA ILE A 74 -22.85 -6.32 -1.36
C ILE A 74 -22.79 -7.85 -1.42
N TYR A 75 -21.97 -8.41 -2.31
CA TYR A 75 -21.64 -9.83 -2.28
C TYR A 75 -20.22 -10.07 -2.78
N PHE A 76 -19.69 -11.27 -2.51
CA PHE A 76 -18.39 -11.72 -3.00
C PHE A 76 -18.58 -12.94 -3.90
N SER A 77 -18.02 -12.94 -5.11
CA SER A 77 -18.04 -14.13 -5.97
C SER A 77 -17.12 -15.24 -5.42
N ARG A 78 -17.31 -16.49 -5.87
CA ARG A 78 -16.45 -17.62 -5.48
C ARG A 78 -14.96 -17.35 -5.73
N ASP A 79 -14.65 -16.68 -6.84
CA ASP A 79 -13.28 -16.31 -7.18
C ASP A 79 -12.73 -15.25 -6.22
N THR A 80 -13.53 -14.24 -5.89
CA THR A 80 -13.14 -13.24 -4.88
C THR A 80 -12.89 -13.90 -3.52
N VAL A 81 -13.77 -14.81 -3.08
CA VAL A 81 -13.62 -15.52 -1.80
C VAL A 81 -12.31 -16.32 -1.75
N ARG A 82 -12.01 -17.08 -2.82
CA ARG A 82 -10.75 -17.84 -2.92
C ARG A 82 -9.54 -16.92 -2.87
N LYS A 83 -9.52 -15.86 -3.67
CA LYS A 83 -8.43 -14.87 -3.69
C LYS A 83 -8.24 -14.21 -2.33
N ALA A 84 -9.34 -13.87 -1.65
CA ALA A 84 -9.31 -13.28 -0.31
C ALA A 84 -8.64 -14.20 0.70
N SER A 85 -9.01 -15.47 0.69
CA SER A 85 -8.39 -16.46 1.56
C SER A 85 -6.89 -16.60 1.29
N GLU A 86 -6.48 -16.67 0.02
CA GLU A 86 -5.08 -16.88 -0.35
C GLU A 86 -4.23 -15.68 0.05
N LEU A 87 -4.70 -14.47 -0.26
CA LEU A 87 -4.00 -13.22 0.07
C LEU A 87 -3.88 -12.98 1.57
N PHE A 88 -4.90 -13.34 2.36
CA PHE A 88 -4.85 -13.27 3.82
C PHE A 88 -3.64 -14.02 4.39
N PHE A 89 -3.37 -15.24 3.90
CA PHE A 89 -2.21 -16.01 4.34
C PHE A 89 -0.91 -15.55 3.69
N ILE A 90 -0.91 -15.19 2.40
CA ILE A 90 0.27 -14.68 1.69
C ILE A 90 0.83 -13.42 2.39
N ARG A 91 -0.06 -12.54 2.88
CA ARG A 91 0.30 -11.30 3.60
C ARG A 91 0.66 -11.53 5.07
N GLY A 92 0.59 -12.77 5.56
CA GLY A 92 0.91 -13.10 6.95
C GLY A 92 -0.13 -12.61 7.96
N ASN A 93 -1.37 -12.40 7.53
CA ASN A 93 -2.45 -11.89 8.37
C ASN A 93 -3.10 -12.98 9.25
N SER A 94 -2.61 -14.23 9.20
CA SER A 94 -3.14 -15.38 9.95
C SER A 94 -3.19 -15.22 11.48
N LYS A 95 -2.49 -14.23 12.03
CA LYS A 95 -2.49 -13.89 13.47
C LYS A 95 -3.24 -12.61 13.81
N LYS A 96 -3.77 -11.90 12.80
CA LYS A 96 -4.47 -10.63 12.98
C LYS A 96 -5.94 -10.89 13.21
N SER A 97 -6.40 -10.49 14.38
CA SER A 97 -7.79 -10.63 14.79
C SER A 97 -8.23 -9.45 15.63
N THR A 98 -9.53 -9.22 15.68
CA THR A 98 -10.15 -8.17 16.48
C THR A 98 -11.39 -8.73 17.20
N LEU A 99 -11.93 -7.94 18.12
CA LEU A 99 -13.23 -8.14 18.75
C LEU A 99 -14.14 -7.00 18.30
N GLU A 100 -15.30 -7.35 17.74
CA GLU A 100 -16.33 -6.39 17.33
C GLU A 100 -15.82 -5.26 16.43
N HIS A 101 -14.85 -5.56 15.56
CA HIS A 101 -14.18 -4.60 14.67
C HIS A 101 -13.53 -3.39 15.34
N LYS A 102 -13.34 -3.44 16.67
CA LYS A 102 -12.91 -2.28 17.48
C LYS A 102 -11.61 -2.53 18.20
N VAL A 103 -11.47 -3.71 18.79
CA VAL A 103 -10.38 -4.00 19.72
C VAL A 103 -9.48 -5.07 19.10
N PRO A 104 -8.22 -4.76 18.76
CA PRO A 104 -7.27 -5.77 18.33
C PRO A 104 -7.08 -6.85 19.40
N LEU A 105 -7.04 -8.11 18.98
CA LEU A 105 -6.83 -9.26 19.85
C LEU A 105 -5.45 -9.86 19.64
N GLU A 106 -4.83 -10.26 20.76
CA GLU A 106 -3.60 -11.06 20.76
C GLU A 106 -3.90 -12.49 21.19
N GLY A 107 -3.05 -13.43 20.76
CA GLY A 107 -3.17 -14.85 21.15
C GLY A 107 -4.17 -15.65 20.33
N LEU A 108 -4.59 -15.17 19.16
CA LEU A 108 -5.39 -15.96 18.21
C LEU A 108 -4.57 -16.21 16.95
N THR A 109 -4.70 -17.39 16.36
CA THR A 109 -3.98 -17.74 15.13
C THR A 109 -4.78 -18.75 14.32
N ALA A 110 -4.94 -18.48 13.02
CA ALA A 110 -5.48 -19.43 12.08
C ALA A 110 -4.56 -20.66 11.98
N VAL A 111 -5.11 -21.84 12.25
CA VAL A 111 -4.38 -23.12 12.26
C VAL A 111 -4.81 -24.05 11.13
N GLU A 112 -5.99 -23.83 10.56
CA GLU A 112 -6.49 -24.58 9.41
C GLU A 112 -7.42 -23.69 8.59
N THR A 113 -7.43 -23.90 7.27
CA THR A 113 -8.26 -23.17 6.32
C THR A 113 -8.49 -24.03 5.08
N TRP A 114 -9.67 -23.92 4.45
CA TRP A 114 -9.93 -24.53 3.15
C TRP A 114 -11.08 -23.81 2.42
N ILE A 115 -11.17 -24.02 1.11
CA ILE A 115 -12.33 -23.65 0.31
C ILE A 115 -13.19 -24.90 0.11
N VAL A 116 -14.51 -24.78 0.31
CA VAL A 116 -15.44 -25.89 0.07
C VAL A 116 -15.56 -26.16 -1.42
N GLU A 117 -15.08 -27.33 -1.86
CA GLU A 117 -15.05 -27.72 -3.27
C GLU A 117 -16.03 -28.86 -3.63
N ASP A 118 -16.54 -29.60 -2.63
CA ASP A 118 -17.49 -30.70 -2.80
C ASP A 118 -18.49 -30.73 -1.63
N LEU A 119 -19.80 -30.64 -1.88
CA LEU A 119 -20.80 -30.52 -0.81
C LEU A 119 -21.07 -31.82 -0.05
N GLU A 120 -20.74 -32.98 -0.62
CA GLU A 120 -20.97 -34.28 -0.01
C GLU A 120 -19.77 -34.72 0.82
N LYS A 121 -18.56 -34.41 0.35
CA LYS A 121 -17.29 -34.88 0.93
C LYS A 121 -16.53 -33.80 1.70
N ASP A 122 -17.11 -32.62 1.91
CA ASP A 122 -16.44 -31.57 2.67
C ASP A 122 -16.34 -31.89 4.16
N LYS A 123 -15.23 -31.48 4.77
CA LYS A 123 -14.96 -31.62 6.19
C LYS A 123 -15.99 -30.93 7.08
N SER A 124 -16.60 -29.83 6.62
CA SER A 124 -17.67 -29.10 7.34
C SER A 124 -18.85 -29.99 7.73
N ARG A 125 -19.16 -31.03 6.93
CA ARG A 125 -20.24 -32.00 7.21
C ARG A 125 -20.00 -32.81 8.48
N LEU A 126 -18.75 -33.06 8.85
CA LEU A 126 -18.41 -33.76 10.10
C LEU A 126 -18.81 -32.96 11.35
N TYR A 127 -19.15 -31.69 11.16
CA TYR A 127 -19.47 -30.73 12.19
C TYR A 127 -20.90 -30.19 12.05
N ASP A 128 -21.75 -30.86 11.26
CA ASP A 128 -23.12 -30.45 10.96
C ASP A 128 -23.23 -29.03 10.38
N MET A 129 -22.17 -28.54 9.73
CA MET A 129 -22.15 -27.26 9.05
C MET A 129 -22.50 -27.46 7.58
N GLU A 130 -23.65 -26.92 7.15
CA GLU A 130 -24.06 -26.91 5.75
C GLU A 130 -23.74 -25.56 5.11
N VAL A 131 -22.68 -25.48 4.30
CA VAL A 131 -22.26 -24.21 3.67
C VAL A 131 -22.17 -24.32 2.14
N PRO A 132 -22.40 -23.22 1.39
CA PRO A 132 -22.34 -23.23 -0.08
C PRO A 132 -20.95 -23.56 -0.66
N LEU A 133 -20.93 -24.05 -1.91
CA LEU A 133 -19.69 -24.25 -2.67
C LEU A 133 -18.90 -22.95 -2.82
N GLY A 134 -17.60 -23.02 -2.54
CA GLY A 134 -16.69 -21.87 -2.55
C GLY A 134 -16.64 -21.10 -1.23
N THR A 135 -17.35 -21.55 -0.18
CA THR A 135 -17.22 -20.97 1.17
C THR A 135 -15.80 -21.12 1.67
N TRP A 136 -15.27 -20.05 2.26
CA TRP A 136 -13.99 -20.08 2.95
C TRP A 136 -14.20 -20.48 4.40
N MET A 137 -13.72 -21.67 4.74
CA MET A 137 -13.72 -22.22 6.09
C MET A 137 -12.41 -21.89 6.80
N LEU A 138 -12.52 -21.50 8.07
CA LEU A 138 -11.39 -21.09 8.89
C LEU A 138 -11.47 -21.71 10.29
N SER A 139 -10.34 -22.24 10.77
CA SER A 139 -10.16 -22.67 12.15
C SER A 139 -9.11 -21.81 12.83
N MET A 140 -9.44 -21.23 13.98
CA MET A 140 -8.53 -20.42 14.78
C MET A 140 -8.27 -21.06 16.14
N LYS A 141 -6.99 -21.20 16.51
CA LYS A 141 -6.56 -21.54 17.86
C LYS A 141 -6.59 -20.29 18.72
N VAL A 142 -7.20 -20.40 19.90
CA VAL A 142 -7.36 -19.32 20.88
C VAL A 142 -6.49 -19.63 22.09
N LEU A 143 -5.38 -18.90 22.21
CA LEU A 143 -4.43 -18.97 23.32
C LEU A 143 -4.71 -17.91 24.38
N ASN A 144 -5.62 -16.97 24.10
CA ASN A 144 -6.01 -15.93 25.03
C ASN A 144 -7.10 -16.45 25.99
N ASP A 145 -6.75 -16.58 27.28
CA ASP A 145 -7.64 -17.12 28.31
C ASP A 145 -8.90 -16.26 28.55
N ASP A 146 -8.78 -14.93 28.46
CA ASP A 146 -9.91 -14.03 28.66
C ASP A 146 -10.92 -14.18 27.53
N ILE A 147 -10.46 -14.15 26.28
CA ILE A 147 -11.32 -14.35 25.10
C ILE A 147 -11.97 -15.74 25.14
N TRP A 148 -11.21 -16.77 25.50
CA TRP A 148 -11.74 -18.12 25.59
C TRP A 148 -12.84 -18.25 26.65
N ASN A 149 -12.55 -17.83 27.88
CA ASN A 149 -13.46 -18.05 29.01
C ASN A 149 -14.62 -17.06 29.05
N ASN A 150 -14.38 -15.79 28.75
CA ASN A 150 -15.37 -14.73 28.98
C ASN A 150 -16.19 -14.36 27.73
N TYR A 151 -15.74 -14.75 26.53
CA TYR A 151 -16.43 -14.43 25.28
C TYR A 151 -16.89 -15.67 24.50
N ILE A 152 -15.99 -16.64 24.27
CA ILE A 152 -16.32 -17.84 23.48
C ILE A 152 -17.19 -18.81 24.29
N LYS A 153 -16.74 -19.20 25.49
CA LYS A 153 -17.51 -20.14 26.34
C LYS A 153 -18.87 -19.60 26.80
N THR A 154 -18.97 -18.27 26.91
CA THR A 154 -20.21 -17.59 27.30
C THR A 154 -21.14 -17.34 26.11
N GLY A 155 -20.67 -17.56 24.87
CA GLY A 155 -21.44 -17.31 23.65
C GLY A 155 -21.66 -15.83 23.32
N LYS A 156 -20.85 -14.91 23.90
CA LYS A 156 -20.90 -13.48 23.57
C LYS A 156 -20.38 -13.18 22.17
N VAL A 157 -19.50 -14.02 21.65
CA VAL A 157 -19.09 -14.02 20.24
C VAL A 157 -19.43 -15.36 19.65
N LYS A 158 -20.02 -15.33 18.45
CA LYS A 158 -20.64 -16.51 17.84
C LYS A 158 -20.08 -16.83 16.48
N GLY A 159 -19.52 -15.87 15.74
CA GLY A 159 -18.96 -16.15 14.41
C GLY A 159 -17.80 -15.24 14.02
N PHE A 160 -17.34 -15.45 12.79
CA PHE A 160 -16.27 -14.67 12.18
C PHE A 160 -16.83 -13.52 11.35
N SER A 161 -16.10 -12.42 11.31
CA SER A 161 -16.36 -11.31 10.38
C SER A 161 -15.04 -10.82 9.80
N ILE A 162 -15.02 -10.54 8.51
CA ILE A 162 -13.80 -10.13 7.80
C ILE A 162 -13.62 -8.62 7.81
N GLU A 163 -12.39 -8.16 8.06
CA GLU A 163 -11.98 -6.77 7.91
C GLU A 163 -10.98 -6.67 6.78
N GLY A 164 -11.23 -5.77 5.83
CA GLY A 164 -10.38 -5.63 4.67
C GLY A 164 -10.91 -4.60 3.68
N TYR A 165 -10.07 -4.28 2.70
CA TYR A 165 -10.41 -3.38 1.60
C TYR A 165 -10.79 -4.19 0.37
N PHE A 166 -11.95 -3.89 -0.22
CA PHE A 166 -12.46 -4.56 -1.41
C PHE A 166 -13.01 -3.52 -2.38
N ALA A 167 -12.67 -3.66 -3.67
CA ALA A 167 -13.09 -2.73 -4.72
C ALA A 167 -14.48 -3.10 -5.26
N ASP A 168 -15.22 -2.12 -5.77
CA ASP A 168 -16.56 -2.28 -6.36
C ASP A 168 -16.46 -2.43 -7.89
N LYS A 169 -17.12 -3.44 -8.49
CA LYS A 169 -17.18 -3.63 -9.95
C LYS A 169 -17.96 -2.55 -10.72
N LEU A 170 -18.79 -1.74 -10.06
CA LEU A 170 -19.66 -0.75 -10.71
C LEU A 170 -18.94 0.53 -11.17
N GLU A 171 -17.65 0.70 -10.89
CA GLU A 171 -16.86 1.80 -11.43
C GLU A 171 -15.86 1.34 -12.49
N ARG A 172 -16.25 1.30 -13.77
CA ARG A 172 -15.32 1.49 -14.92
C ARG A 172 -16.10 2.09 -16.10
N PRO A 173 -15.60 3.06 -16.91
CA PRO A 173 -14.19 3.38 -17.18
C PRO A 173 -13.83 4.90 -17.19
N ASN A 174 -12.54 5.22 -17.08
CA ASN A 174 -11.91 6.54 -17.32
C ASN A 174 -11.86 7.60 -16.20
N GLU A 175 -11.36 7.27 -15.00
CA GLU A 175 -10.67 8.28 -14.17
C GLU A 175 -9.36 7.73 -13.57
N PRO A 176 -8.26 8.52 -13.47
CA PRO A 176 -6.98 8.00 -13.02
C PRO A 176 -6.86 7.91 -11.49
N ASN A 177 -6.51 6.70 -11.02
CA ASN A 177 -6.01 6.34 -9.67
C ASN A 177 -4.91 7.27 -9.15
N LYS A 178 -5.31 8.40 -8.54
CA LYS A 178 -4.40 9.30 -7.82
C LYS A 178 -4.87 9.69 -6.43
N LEU A 179 -6.09 9.33 -6.04
CA LEU A 179 -6.70 9.76 -4.77
C LEU A 179 -6.41 8.79 -3.60
N GLU A 180 -6.31 7.49 -3.86
CA GLU A 180 -6.09 6.46 -2.82
C GLU A 180 -4.66 6.47 -2.26
N GLN A 181 -3.64 6.58 -3.12
CA GLN A 181 -2.23 6.72 -2.69
C GLN A 181 -1.99 7.96 -1.80
N ILE A 182 -2.80 9.01 -1.96
CA ILE A 182 -2.70 10.25 -1.18
C ILE A 182 -3.25 10.04 0.25
N GLN A 183 -4.26 9.17 0.41
CA GLN A 183 -4.93 8.92 1.69
C GLN A 183 -4.09 8.05 2.63
N GLU A 184 -3.45 7.00 2.11
CA GLU A 184 -2.58 6.11 2.90
C GLU A 184 -1.32 6.84 3.41
N GLU A 185 -0.70 7.64 2.55
CA GLU A 185 0.43 8.47 2.95
C GLU A 185 0.03 9.54 4.00
N GLU A 186 -1.25 9.99 4.04
CA GLU A 186 -1.74 10.93 5.06
C GLU A 186 -1.98 10.26 6.41
N ALA A 187 -2.53 9.05 6.40
CA ALA A 187 -2.75 8.24 7.59
C ALA A 187 -1.42 7.89 8.26
N GLU A 188 -0.41 7.44 7.49
CA GLU A 188 0.94 7.19 8.00
C GLU A 188 1.62 8.47 8.55
N PHE A 189 1.41 9.62 7.90
CA PHE A 189 2.00 10.89 8.33
C PHE A 189 1.38 11.41 9.64
N LEU A 190 0.05 11.37 9.80
CA LEU A 190 -0.64 11.74 11.04
C LEU A 190 -0.25 10.82 12.19
N LEU A 191 -0.13 9.51 11.94
CA LEU A 191 0.39 8.54 12.91
C LEU A 191 1.85 8.83 13.28
N GLY A 192 2.66 9.27 12.32
CA GLY A 192 4.04 9.73 12.52
C GLY A 192 4.12 10.98 13.41
N GLN A 193 3.22 11.94 13.20
CA GLN A 193 3.14 13.16 14.02
C GLN A 193 2.75 12.85 15.47
N VAL A 194 1.74 12.01 15.69
CA VAL A 194 1.32 11.56 17.03
C VAL A 194 2.44 10.80 17.73
N LYS A 195 3.13 9.89 17.02
CA LYS A 195 4.29 9.15 17.56
C LYS A 195 5.50 10.05 17.88
N ALA A 196 5.73 11.10 17.09
CA ALA A 196 6.82 12.05 17.31
C ALA A 196 6.56 13.00 18.50
N ILE A 197 5.29 13.39 18.72
CA ILE A 197 4.86 14.18 19.88
C ILE A 197 5.00 13.36 21.18
N ILE A 198 4.61 12.08 21.16
CA ILE A 198 4.67 11.18 22.33
C ILE A 198 6.13 10.86 22.74
N LYS A 199 7.08 10.83 21.79
CA LYS A 199 8.46 10.44 22.08
C LYS A 199 9.40 11.54 22.61
N LYS A 200 8.96 12.80 22.69
CA LYS A 200 9.76 13.98 23.13
C LYS A 200 11.11 14.24 22.40
N ASP A 201 11.68 13.31 21.62
CA ASP A 201 12.99 13.44 20.92
C ASP A 201 12.88 13.62 19.38
N LYS A 202 11.67 13.60 18.82
CA LYS A 202 11.38 13.74 17.37
C LYS A 202 12.04 12.68 16.45
N ARG A 203 12.30 11.44 16.90
CA ARG A 203 12.85 10.35 16.04
C ARG A 203 11.93 9.14 15.85
N LEU A 204 11.91 8.59 14.63
CA LEU A 204 11.36 7.27 14.29
C LEU A 204 12.45 6.18 14.32
N LYS A 205 12.04 4.91 14.50
CA LYS A 205 12.89 3.69 14.64
C LYS A 205 13.91 3.44 13.50
N LYS A 206 13.92 4.25 12.42
CA LYS A 206 14.79 4.13 11.22
C LYS A 206 15.64 5.38 10.94
N GLY A 207 15.99 6.21 11.92
CA GLY A 207 17.06 7.22 11.80
C GLY A 207 16.88 8.35 10.76
N LYS A 208 15.79 8.40 10.00
CA LYS A 208 15.49 9.48 9.05
C LYS A 208 14.85 10.64 9.81
N ARG A 209 15.55 11.78 9.84
CA ARG A 209 15.06 13.04 10.40
C ARG A 209 14.08 13.65 9.40
N ILE A 210 12.81 13.78 9.77
CA ILE A 210 11.85 14.59 8.99
C ILE A 210 12.15 16.04 9.38
N GLU A 211 12.57 16.86 8.42
CA GLU A 211 12.55 18.32 8.61
C GLU A 211 11.09 18.77 8.55
N PHE A 212 10.55 19.09 9.73
CA PHE A 212 9.21 19.62 9.88
C PHE A 212 9.19 21.10 9.51
N GLU A 213 9.46 21.43 8.26
CA GLU A 213 9.11 22.76 7.77
C GLU A 213 7.60 22.84 7.66
N SER A 214 7.01 23.59 8.58
CA SER A 214 5.58 23.74 8.75
C SER A 214 5.20 25.19 8.50
N TYR A 215 4.30 25.42 7.56
CA TYR A 215 3.93 26.71 7.00
C TYR A 215 2.56 27.13 7.51
N SER A 216 2.47 28.30 8.14
CA SER A 216 1.21 28.93 8.58
C SER A 216 0.97 30.30 7.93
N ASP A 217 1.81 30.67 6.96
CA ASP A 217 1.81 31.95 6.25
C ASP A 217 0.79 32.03 5.11
N TYR A 218 -0.13 31.06 5.03
CA TYR A 218 -1.25 31.14 4.10
C TYR A 218 -2.20 32.30 4.46
N PRO A 219 -2.69 33.05 3.45
CA PRO A 219 -3.43 34.28 3.67
C PRO A 219 -4.82 34.01 4.29
N ASN A 220 -5.40 35.03 4.92
CA ASN A 220 -6.73 34.92 5.54
C ASN A 220 -7.82 34.45 4.57
N ALA A 221 -7.69 34.74 3.26
CA ALA A 221 -8.60 34.22 2.24
C ALA A 221 -8.64 32.68 2.19
N VAL A 222 -7.52 31.98 2.45
CA VAL A 222 -7.48 30.51 2.56
C VAL A 222 -8.26 30.04 3.78
N LYS A 223 -8.06 30.72 4.92
CA LYS A 223 -8.75 30.42 6.19
C LYS A 223 -10.26 30.61 6.06
N ASN A 224 -10.66 31.74 5.48
CA ASN A 224 -12.06 32.10 5.27
C ASN A 224 -12.76 31.13 4.30
N ASN A 225 -12.07 30.71 3.23
CA ASN A 225 -12.62 29.70 2.32
C ASN A 225 -12.78 28.33 2.99
N ALA A 226 -11.79 27.90 3.77
CA ALA A 226 -11.87 26.66 4.53
C ALA A 226 -13.02 26.69 5.53
N GLN A 227 -13.19 27.80 6.26
CA GLN A 227 -14.31 28.00 7.17
C GLN A 227 -15.64 27.99 6.43
N ARG A 228 -15.76 28.72 5.32
CA ARG A 228 -16.97 28.70 4.48
C ARG A 228 -17.29 27.29 3.97
N GLY A 229 -16.27 26.50 3.61
CA GLY A 229 -16.42 25.10 3.22
C GLY A 229 -16.96 24.23 4.37
N ILE A 230 -16.47 24.43 5.60
CA ILE A 230 -16.97 23.74 6.79
C ILE A 230 -18.44 24.08 7.04
N ASP A 231 -18.78 25.37 6.99
CA ASP A 231 -20.13 25.85 7.25
C ASP A 231 -21.13 25.33 6.21
N LEU A 232 -20.77 25.36 4.93
CA LEU A 232 -21.58 24.79 3.85
C LEU A 232 -21.70 23.28 3.97
N ASN A 233 -20.61 22.58 4.29
CA ASN A 233 -20.63 21.14 4.50
C ASN A 233 -21.56 20.73 5.66
N ALA A 234 -21.57 21.50 6.74
CA ALA A 234 -22.45 21.28 7.88
C ALA A 234 -23.92 21.58 7.54
N LYS A 235 -24.20 22.66 6.79
CA LYS A 235 -25.55 23.04 6.37
C LYS A 235 -26.20 22.02 5.43
N VAL A 236 -25.43 21.51 4.47
CA VAL A 236 -25.93 20.60 3.42
C VAL A 236 -25.83 19.13 3.85
N ASN A 237 -25.20 18.85 5.00
CA ASN A 237 -24.81 17.50 5.43
C ASN A 237 -24.13 16.72 4.29
N ASN A 238 -23.20 17.38 3.61
CA ASN A 238 -22.66 16.91 2.34
C ASN A 238 -21.84 15.62 2.56
N LYS A 239 -22.32 14.53 1.96
CA LYS A 239 -21.77 13.17 2.02
C LYS A 239 -20.50 13.00 1.16
N CYS A 240 -20.25 13.90 0.22
CA CYS A 240 -19.10 13.84 -0.69
C CYS A 240 -17.79 14.38 -0.09
N ALA A 241 -17.85 15.17 1.00
CA ALA A 241 -16.65 15.71 1.60
C ALA A 241 -15.92 14.62 2.41
N THR A 242 -14.68 14.31 2.01
CA THR A 242 -13.86 13.31 2.70
C THR A 242 -13.48 13.76 4.10
N GLN A 243 -13.25 12.80 5.01
CA GLN A 243 -12.81 13.10 6.37
C GLN A 243 -11.48 13.87 6.41
N VAL A 244 -10.59 13.56 5.47
CA VAL A 244 -9.32 14.28 5.27
C VAL A 244 -9.58 15.74 4.89
N GLY A 245 -10.49 15.99 3.94
CA GLY A 245 -10.89 17.35 3.56
C GLY A 245 -11.46 18.14 4.74
N LYS A 246 -12.28 17.50 5.58
CA LYS A 246 -12.86 18.12 6.79
C LYS A 246 -11.79 18.46 7.84
N ILE A 247 -10.88 17.53 8.12
CA ILE A 247 -9.76 17.75 9.06
C ILE A 247 -8.85 18.86 8.53
N ARG A 248 -8.52 18.84 7.23
CA ARG A 248 -7.67 19.85 6.61
C ARG A 248 -8.31 21.23 6.65
N ALA A 249 -9.60 21.32 6.33
CA ALA A 249 -10.34 22.57 6.43
C ALA A 249 -10.31 23.13 7.85
N SER A 250 -10.53 22.29 8.86
CA SER A 250 -10.46 22.69 10.27
C SER A 250 -9.06 23.23 10.64
N GLN A 251 -8.01 22.57 10.17
CA GLN A 251 -6.63 23.01 10.38
C GLN A 251 -6.34 24.36 9.71
N LEU A 252 -6.77 24.54 8.46
CA LEU A 252 -6.59 25.77 7.68
C LEU A 252 -7.39 26.93 8.27
N ALA A 253 -8.66 26.70 8.63
CA ALA A 253 -9.52 27.70 9.26
C ALA A 253 -8.91 28.20 10.58
N GLN A 254 -8.29 27.32 11.35
CA GLN A 254 -7.62 27.64 12.62
C GLN A 254 -6.23 28.29 12.44
N GLY A 255 -5.73 28.46 11.21
CA GLY A 255 -4.40 29.02 10.97
C GLY A 255 -3.25 28.13 11.46
N LYS A 256 -3.49 26.83 11.68
CA LYS A 256 -2.47 25.88 12.14
C LYS A 256 -1.44 25.61 11.05
N PRO A 257 -0.16 25.43 11.40
CA PRO A 257 0.88 25.19 10.42
C PRO A 257 0.69 23.84 9.70
N ILE A 258 1.03 23.80 8.41
CA ILE A 258 0.91 22.63 7.53
C ILE A 258 2.24 22.27 6.86
N SER A 259 2.52 20.99 6.62
CA SER A 259 3.80 20.56 6.07
C SER A 259 3.95 20.85 4.57
N ILE A 260 5.18 20.83 4.06
CA ILE A 260 5.44 20.95 2.62
C ILE A 260 4.71 19.88 1.77
N GLU A 261 4.56 18.65 2.29
CA GLU A 261 3.77 17.60 1.63
C GLU A 261 2.29 17.97 1.56
N THR A 262 1.77 18.60 2.61
CA THR A 262 0.40 19.13 2.60
C THR A 262 0.25 20.21 1.53
N VAL A 263 1.22 21.13 1.42
CA VAL A 263 1.18 22.19 0.40
C VAL A 263 1.16 21.60 -1.01
N LYS A 264 1.96 20.55 -1.28
CA LYS A 264 1.92 19.79 -2.55
C LYS A 264 0.55 19.18 -2.84
N ARG A 265 -0.09 18.61 -1.81
CA ARG A 265 -1.42 18.00 -1.92
C ARG A 265 -2.50 19.04 -2.18
N MET A 266 -2.46 20.18 -1.46
CA MET A 266 -3.34 21.31 -1.71
C MET A 266 -3.25 21.77 -3.17
N TYR A 267 -2.04 22.00 -3.68
CA TYR A 267 -1.84 22.41 -5.07
C TYR A 267 -2.37 21.35 -6.06
N SER A 268 -2.01 20.08 -5.84
CA SER A 268 -2.42 18.95 -6.68
C SER A 268 -3.93 18.78 -6.77
N PHE A 269 -4.62 18.78 -5.63
CA PHE A 269 -6.06 18.64 -5.55
C PHE A 269 -6.76 19.85 -6.18
N LEU A 270 -6.42 21.07 -5.75
CA LEU A 270 -7.09 22.29 -6.20
C LEU A 270 -6.82 22.60 -7.68
N SER A 271 -5.73 22.12 -8.26
CA SER A 271 -5.47 22.27 -9.70
C SER A 271 -6.41 21.42 -10.56
N ARG A 272 -6.91 20.29 -10.04
CA ARG A 272 -7.84 19.40 -10.76
C ARG A 272 -9.29 19.66 -10.40
N ALA A 273 -9.57 19.84 -9.11
CA ALA A 273 -10.93 20.02 -8.61
C ALA A 273 -11.55 21.39 -9.02
N GLY A 274 -10.76 22.29 -9.60
CA GLY A 274 -11.24 23.59 -10.08
C GLY A 274 -12.28 23.49 -11.20
N GLU A 275 -12.26 22.41 -12.00
CA GLU A 275 -13.26 22.17 -13.06
C GLU A 275 -14.65 21.86 -12.50
N TYR A 276 -14.71 21.35 -11.26
CA TYR A 276 -15.94 21.01 -10.55
C TYR A 276 -16.36 22.10 -9.54
N TYR A 277 -15.66 23.23 -9.51
CA TYR A 277 -15.97 24.35 -8.63
C TYR A 277 -16.93 25.31 -9.32
N ASP A 278 -18.14 25.44 -8.76
CA ASP A 278 -19.13 26.41 -9.19
C ASP A 278 -19.46 27.36 -8.03
N GLU A 279 -19.11 28.63 -8.19
CA GLU A 279 -19.34 29.67 -7.20
C GLU A 279 -20.84 29.97 -6.98
N GLY A 280 -21.68 29.69 -7.99
CA GLY A 280 -23.13 29.85 -7.93
C GLY A 280 -23.85 28.67 -7.26
N ASN A 281 -23.20 27.50 -7.18
CA ASN A 281 -23.78 26.30 -6.58
C ASN A 281 -23.06 25.92 -5.28
N THR A 282 -23.50 26.52 -4.18
CA THR A 282 -22.90 26.33 -2.84
C THR A 282 -23.25 25.00 -2.18
N GLU A 283 -24.14 24.22 -2.78
CA GLU A 283 -24.56 22.89 -2.29
C GLU A 283 -23.82 21.76 -3.00
N ALA A 284 -23.22 22.04 -4.18
CA ALA A 284 -22.50 21.04 -4.95
C ALA A 284 -21.29 20.47 -4.19
N CYS A 285 -21.11 19.16 -4.33
CA CYS A 285 -20.02 18.40 -3.74
C CYS A 285 -18.64 18.94 -4.14
N GLY A 286 -18.47 19.29 -5.42
CA GLY A 286 -17.24 19.91 -5.95
C GLY A 286 -16.96 21.26 -5.30
N THR A 287 -17.97 22.14 -5.21
CA THR A 287 -17.85 23.46 -4.60
C THR A 287 -17.44 23.42 -3.13
N ILE A 288 -18.14 22.59 -2.34
CA ILE A 288 -17.84 22.43 -0.91
C ILE A 288 -16.44 21.84 -0.71
N SER A 289 -16.10 20.77 -1.43
CA SER A 289 -14.78 20.13 -1.32
C SER A 289 -13.65 21.06 -1.73
N TYR A 290 -13.85 21.86 -2.78
CA TYR A 290 -12.86 22.85 -3.22
C TYR A 290 -12.62 23.92 -2.15
N LEU A 291 -13.68 24.40 -1.49
CA LEU A 291 -13.60 25.39 -0.42
C LEU A 291 -12.93 24.82 0.84
N LEU A 292 -13.19 23.56 1.22
CA LEU A 292 -12.56 22.89 2.35
C LEU A 292 -11.01 22.89 2.25
N TRP A 293 -10.46 22.84 1.03
CA TRP A 293 -9.02 22.90 0.79
C TRP A 293 -8.48 24.34 0.62
N GLY A 294 -9.31 25.36 0.83
CA GLY A 294 -8.93 26.78 0.75
C GLY A 294 -9.31 27.48 -0.56
N GLY A 295 -9.98 26.78 -1.47
CA GLY A 295 -10.50 27.33 -2.73
C GLY A 295 -9.45 27.93 -3.66
N LYS A 296 -9.85 28.89 -4.50
CA LYS A 296 -8.95 29.58 -5.45
C LYS A 296 -7.77 30.27 -4.73
N ALA A 297 -7.99 30.75 -3.50
CA ALA A 297 -6.93 31.32 -2.67
C ALA A 297 -5.90 30.26 -2.25
N GLY A 298 -6.37 29.07 -1.85
CA GLY A 298 -5.52 27.94 -1.50
C GLY A 298 -4.68 27.46 -2.68
N LEU A 299 -5.25 27.46 -3.89
CA LEU A 299 -4.54 27.10 -5.11
C LEU A 299 -3.39 28.06 -5.39
N ARG A 300 -3.67 29.37 -5.41
CA ARG A 300 -2.65 30.40 -5.68
C ARG A 300 -1.54 30.40 -4.64
N TRP A 301 -1.89 30.29 -3.36
CA TRP A 301 -0.90 30.27 -2.29
C TRP A 301 -0.03 29.02 -2.35
N SER A 302 -0.64 27.83 -2.49
CA SER A 302 0.11 26.58 -2.55
C SER A 302 1.02 26.53 -3.79
N GLU A 303 0.58 27.02 -4.93
CA GLU A 303 1.41 27.16 -6.12
C GLU A 303 2.60 28.11 -5.89
N SER A 304 2.33 29.30 -5.34
CA SER A 304 3.37 30.30 -5.04
C SER A 304 4.41 29.76 -4.08
N LYS A 305 3.97 29.09 -3.00
CA LYS A 305 4.84 28.51 -1.99
C LYS A 305 5.70 27.39 -2.57
N LEU A 306 5.16 26.56 -3.45
CA LEU A 306 5.95 25.50 -4.10
C LEU A 306 6.93 26.03 -5.15
N LYS A 307 6.61 27.16 -5.80
CA LYS A 307 7.54 27.87 -6.69
C LYS A 307 8.69 28.52 -5.92
N GLU A 308 8.39 29.16 -4.78
CA GLU A 308 9.38 29.71 -3.84
C GLU A 308 10.36 28.64 -3.37
N LEU A 309 9.87 27.42 -3.12
CA LEU A 309 10.67 26.28 -2.66
C LEU A 309 11.27 25.44 -3.81
N GLU A 310 11.24 25.94 -5.04
CA GLU A 310 11.73 25.26 -6.26
C GLU A 310 11.18 23.83 -6.49
N MET A 311 9.98 23.56 -5.98
CA MET A 311 9.34 22.24 -6.01
C MET A 311 8.36 22.03 -7.18
N LEU A 312 8.08 23.07 -7.98
CA LEU A 312 7.28 23.00 -9.21
C LEU A 312 8.15 23.25 -10.45
N ALA A 313 7.83 22.58 -11.56
CA ALA A 313 8.43 22.90 -12.85
C ALA A 313 7.99 24.31 -13.30
N GLU A 314 8.92 25.09 -13.85
CA GLU A 314 8.63 26.44 -14.36
C GLU A 314 7.44 26.42 -15.34
N THR A 315 6.57 27.41 -15.23
CA THR A 315 5.41 27.61 -16.11
C THR A 315 5.71 28.78 -17.05
N GLY A 316 5.47 28.58 -18.35
CA GLY A 316 5.70 29.62 -19.35
C GLY A 316 4.66 30.75 -19.28
N PRO A 317 4.88 31.87 -19.98
CA PRO A 317 4.03 33.07 -19.91
C PRO A 317 2.55 32.88 -20.29
N ARG A 318 2.19 31.74 -20.91
CA ARG A 318 0.82 31.40 -21.33
C ARG A 318 0.25 30.17 -20.62
N GLY A 319 0.71 29.87 -19.40
CA GLY A 319 0.13 28.81 -18.55
C GLY A 319 0.44 27.37 -18.98
N GLY A 320 1.14 27.15 -20.10
CA GLY A 320 1.70 25.86 -20.42
C GLY A 320 2.83 25.49 -19.46
N ILE A 321 2.80 24.26 -18.92
CA ILE A 321 3.96 23.67 -18.23
C ILE A 321 5.15 23.78 -19.21
N ARG A 322 6.21 24.50 -18.82
CA ARG A 322 7.41 24.60 -19.64
C ARG A 322 7.90 23.16 -19.76
N LYS A 323 7.75 22.55 -20.96
CA LYS A 323 8.10 21.14 -21.18
C LYS A 323 9.48 20.93 -20.58
N SER A 324 9.59 20.02 -19.61
CA SER A 324 10.90 19.58 -19.16
C SER A 324 11.73 19.29 -20.41
N PRO A 325 13.01 19.71 -20.47
CA PRO A 325 13.87 19.33 -21.57
C PRO A 325 13.66 17.83 -21.81
N LYS A 326 13.23 17.47 -23.03
CA LYS A 326 12.96 16.07 -23.38
C LYS A 326 14.16 15.28 -22.87
N ALA A 327 13.90 14.23 -22.08
CA ALA A 327 14.98 13.36 -21.61
C ALA A 327 15.84 13.03 -22.84
N PRO A 328 17.17 13.20 -22.75
CA PRO A 328 18.03 12.92 -23.87
C PRO A 328 17.69 11.53 -24.41
N LYS A 329 17.63 11.37 -25.74
CA LYS A 329 17.49 10.03 -26.33
C LYS A 329 18.52 9.11 -25.69
N SER A 330 18.22 7.82 -25.55
CA SER A 330 19.15 6.86 -24.93
C SER A 330 20.55 6.84 -25.57
N SER A 331 20.67 7.34 -26.79
CA SER A 331 21.91 7.52 -27.54
C SER A 331 22.57 8.90 -27.39
N THR A 332 22.10 9.77 -26.49
CA THR A 332 22.63 11.13 -26.38
C THR A 332 24.00 11.10 -25.70
N PRO A 333 25.08 11.52 -26.38
CA PRO A 333 26.43 11.46 -25.83
C PRO A 333 26.63 12.47 -24.69
N ASN A 334 27.35 12.08 -23.64
CA ASN A 334 27.75 12.98 -22.55
C ASN A 334 28.78 14.01 -23.06
N PRO A 335 28.48 15.32 -23.00
CA PRO A 335 29.39 16.36 -23.50
C PRO A 335 30.64 16.57 -22.62
N LYS A 336 30.71 15.99 -21.41
CA LYS A 336 31.91 15.99 -20.56
C LYS A 336 32.24 14.57 -20.10
N PRO A 337 32.83 13.73 -20.97
CA PRO A 337 33.01 12.29 -20.72
C PRO A 337 34.16 11.95 -19.75
N LYS A 338 34.83 12.94 -19.15
CA LYS A 338 35.93 12.71 -18.20
C LYS A 338 35.37 12.68 -16.78
N GLY A 339 35.06 11.47 -16.28
CA GLY A 339 34.67 11.27 -14.88
C GLY A 339 35.80 11.61 -13.90
N GLU A 340 35.44 12.20 -12.76
CA GLU A 340 36.33 12.33 -11.59
C GLU A 340 36.19 11.11 -10.66
N GLY A 341 37.28 10.73 -10.00
CA GLY A 341 37.28 9.69 -8.96
C GLY A 341 37.02 8.26 -9.46
N THR A 342 36.13 7.55 -8.75
CA THR A 342 35.82 6.12 -8.91
C THR A 342 35.19 5.74 -10.24
N ALA A 343 34.67 6.72 -10.99
CA ALA A 343 33.94 6.51 -12.22
C ALA A 343 34.82 6.28 -13.46
N LYS A 344 36.16 6.45 -13.43
CA LYS A 344 37.00 6.24 -14.63
C LYS A 344 36.83 4.84 -15.23
N GLY A 345 36.28 4.72 -16.45
CA GLY A 345 36.16 3.45 -17.18
C GLY A 345 35.05 3.40 -18.23
N ASP A 346 35.11 2.43 -19.14
CA ASP A 346 34.10 2.14 -20.16
C ASP A 346 33.09 1.08 -19.66
N ALA A 347 31.82 1.27 -20.00
CA ALA A 347 30.69 0.37 -19.75
C ALA A 347 30.86 -1.05 -20.34
N SER A 348 31.78 -1.23 -21.30
CA SER A 348 32.16 -2.53 -21.86
C SER A 348 33.00 -3.38 -20.91
N THR A 349 33.64 -2.78 -19.90
CA THR A 349 34.59 -3.47 -19.02
C THR A 349 34.03 -3.70 -17.61
N SER A 350 34.29 -4.89 -17.04
CA SER A 350 33.88 -5.25 -15.67
C SER A 350 34.94 -4.93 -14.61
N ARG A 351 36.02 -4.23 -14.96
CA ARG A 351 37.17 -3.98 -14.07
C ARG A 351 37.70 -2.53 -14.07
N GLY A 352 37.15 -1.65 -14.92
CA GLY A 352 37.69 -0.30 -15.10
C GLY A 352 37.39 0.68 -13.95
N ALA A 353 36.15 0.68 -13.44
CA ALA A 353 35.71 1.63 -12.42
C ALA A 353 35.98 1.11 -10.99
N LYS A 354 36.41 1.97 -10.07
CA LYS A 354 36.62 1.60 -8.65
C LYS A 354 35.28 1.60 -7.92
N VAL A 355 35.03 0.61 -7.07
CA VAL A 355 33.84 0.59 -6.20
C VAL A 355 34.27 1.03 -4.80
N SER A 356 33.54 1.98 -4.20
CA SER A 356 33.86 2.43 -2.84
C SER A 356 33.60 1.32 -1.82
N LYS A 357 34.22 1.40 -0.64
CA LYS A 357 33.96 0.41 0.45
C LYS A 357 32.49 0.39 0.85
N GLN A 358 31.86 1.57 0.93
CA GLN A 358 30.45 1.73 1.28
C GLN A 358 29.53 1.11 0.21
N ASP A 359 29.82 1.33 -1.07
CA ASP A 359 29.05 0.71 -2.15
C ASP A 359 29.25 -0.81 -2.15
N GLU A 360 30.46 -1.30 -1.88
CA GLU A 360 30.75 -2.73 -1.79
C GLU A 360 29.98 -3.41 -0.65
N GLU A 361 29.89 -2.78 0.52
CA GLU A 361 29.06 -3.25 1.62
C GLU A 361 27.59 -3.32 1.23
N THR A 362 27.07 -2.30 0.54
CA THR A 362 25.70 -2.30 0.02
C THR A 362 25.46 -3.43 -0.99
N LEU A 363 26.44 -3.73 -1.86
CA LEU A 363 26.36 -4.86 -2.80
C LEU A 363 26.39 -6.21 -2.08
N ARG A 364 27.16 -6.34 -0.99
CA ARG A 364 27.19 -7.55 -0.14
C ARG A 364 25.82 -7.78 0.50
N THR A 365 25.23 -6.74 1.09
CA THR A 365 23.88 -6.81 1.67
C THR A 365 22.86 -7.24 0.62
N LYS A 366 22.83 -6.60 -0.54
CA LYS A 366 21.92 -6.95 -1.64
C LYS A 366 22.07 -8.40 -2.13
N ALA A 367 23.31 -8.88 -2.24
CA ALA A 367 23.56 -10.28 -2.63
C ALA A 367 23.08 -11.26 -1.55
N SER A 368 23.33 -10.94 -0.28
CA SER A 368 22.89 -11.77 0.85
C SER A 368 21.36 -11.86 0.91
N GLU A 369 20.67 -10.72 0.90
CA GLU A 369 19.21 -10.64 0.92
C GLU A 369 18.58 -11.37 -0.27
N PHE A 370 19.16 -11.22 -1.47
CA PHE A 370 18.68 -11.96 -2.64
C PHE A 370 18.84 -13.47 -2.47
N ASN A 371 20.00 -13.91 -1.97
CA ASN A 371 20.30 -15.33 -1.86
C ASN A 371 19.46 -16.01 -0.78
N GLU A 372 19.29 -15.36 0.37
CA GLU A 372 18.43 -15.82 1.45
C GLU A 372 17.01 -16.10 0.95
N ARG A 373 16.48 -15.22 0.10
CA ARG A 373 15.11 -15.31 -0.40
C ARG A 373 14.96 -16.24 -1.60
N TYR A 374 15.94 -16.26 -2.51
CA TYR A 374 15.72 -16.82 -3.86
C TYR A 374 16.70 -17.92 -4.27
N LYS A 375 17.87 -18.07 -3.64
CA LYS A 375 18.90 -19.00 -4.11
C LYS A 375 18.43 -20.46 -4.14
N LYS A 376 17.74 -20.89 -3.08
CA LYS A 376 17.20 -22.26 -2.96
C LYS A 376 16.13 -22.53 -4.02
N LYS A 377 15.26 -21.54 -4.28
CA LYS A 377 14.16 -21.63 -5.25
C LYS A 377 14.67 -21.64 -6.70
N LEU A 378 15.65 -20.81 -7.02
CA LEU A 378 16.14 -20.62 -8.39
C LEU A 378 17.23 -21.63 -8.78
N GLY A 379 17.91 -22.26 -7.81
CA GLY A 379 19.06 -23.14 -8.07
C GLY A 379 20.33 -22.38 -8.50
N TYR A 380 20.29 -21.05 -8.47
CA TYR A 380 21.39 -20.11 -8.68
C TYR A 380 21.12 -18.84 -7.85
N GLY A 381 22.12 -17.97 -7.68
CA GLY A 381 22.01 -16.81 -6.80
C GLY A 381 22.77 -15.59 -7.28
N ALA A 382 22.66 -14.51 -6.52
CA ALA A 382 23.44 -13.28 -6.72
C ALA A 382 24.83 -13.44 -6.12
N ASN A 383 25.87 -13.24 -6.93
CA ASN A 383 27.27 -13.23 -6.48
C ASN A 383 27.76 -11.79 -6.33
N VAL A 384 28.43 -11.47 -5.23
CA VAL A 384 28.91 -10.11 -4.95
C VAL A 384 29.86 -9.60 -6.04
N GLY A 385 30.75 -10.45 -6.56
CA GLY A 385 31.64 -10.11 -7.67
C GLY A 385 30.87 -9.80 -8.97
N THR A 386 29.77 -10.51 -9.23
CA THR A 386 28.88 -10.23 -10.35
C THR A 386 28.13 -8.91 -10.16
N LEU A 387 27.58 -8.65 -8.97
CA LEU A 387 26.92 -7.37 -8.69
C LEU A 387 27.92 -6.20 -8.75
N LYS A 388 29.16 -6.41 -8.33
CA LYS A 388 30.26 -5.46 -8.47
C LYS A 388 30.56 -5.17 -9.94
N ALA A 389 30.63 -6.19 -10.80
CA ALA A 389 30.80 -6.02 -12.24
C ALA A 389 29.63 -5.22 -12.87
N VAL A 390 28.38 -5.53 -12.52
CA VAL A 390 27.20 -4.77 -12.99
C VAL A 390 27.25 -3.32 -12.53
N PHE A 391 27.63 -3.10 -11.27
CA PHE A 391 27.79 -1.76 -10.71
C PHE A 391 28.87 -0.97 -11.44
N GLN A 392 30.02 -1.59 -11.72
CA GLN A 392 31.13 -0.96 -12.47
C GLN A 392 30.73 -0.62 -13.91
N ARG A 393 29.97 -1.48 -14.59
CA ARG A 393 29.38 -1.15 -15.90
C ARG A 393 28.39 0.01 -15.82
N GLY A 394 27.66 0.11 -14.72
CA GLY A 394 26.84 1.28 -14.39
C GLY A 394 27.67 2.55 -14.31
N LEU A 395 28.79 2.52 -13.58
CA LEU A 395 29.68 3.68 -13.42
C LEU A 395 30.25 4.12 -14.78
N GLY A 396 30.67 3.17 -15.62
CA GLY A 396 31.13 3.46 -16.98
C GLY A 396 30.03 4.01 -17.88
N ALA A 397 28.82 3.44 -17.83
CA ALA A 397 27.68 3.90 -18.62
C ALA A 397 27.26 5.33 -18.26
N PHE A 398 27.34 5.69 -16.97
CA PHE A 398 27.06 7.04 -16.50
C PHE A 398 27.96 8.08 -17.19
N ASN A 399 29.24 7.76 -17.46
CA ASN A 399 30.15 8.68 -18.14
C ASN A 399 29.86 8.85 -19.64
N VAL A 400 29.21 7.87 -20.27
CA VAL A 400 28.88 7.91 -21.71
C VAL A 400 27.53 8.56 -21.95
N SER A 401 26.53 8.22 -21.13
CA SER A 401 25.17 8.77 -21.22
C SER A 401 24.42 8.55 -19.91
N HIS A 402 23.84 9.61 -19.34
CA HIS A 402 22.95 9.51 -18.19
C HIS A 402 21.78 10.49 -18.29
N SER A 403 20.70 10.21 -17.55
CA SER A 403 19.60 11.16 -17.41
C SER A 403 20.05 12.38 -16.59
N PRO A 404 19.70 13.62 -16.99
CA PRO A 404 20.01 14.83 -16.21
C PRO A 404 19.44 14.82 -14.79
N ARG A 405 18.43 13.97 -14.53
CA ARG A 405 17.82 13.82 -13.20
C ARG A 405 18.63 12.93 -12.25
N VAL A 406 19.61 12.18 -12.75
CA VAL A 406 20.46 11.31 -11.94
C VAL A 406 21.70 12.10 -11.53
N LYS A 407 21.82 12.34 -10.22
CA LYS A 407 22.79 13.28 -9.64
C LYS A 407 24.14 12.63 -9.30
N SER A 408 24.24 11.29 -9.32
CA SER A 408 25.50 10.60 -9.04
C SER A 408 25.67 9.30 -9.83
N ALA A 409 26.92 8.97 -10.13
CA ALA A 409 27.29 7.71 -10.79
C ALA A 409 26.92 6.49 -9.94
N SER A 410 27.05 6.57 -8.60
CA SER A 410 26.65 5.48 -7.70
C SER A 410 25.13 5.23 -7.75
N GLN A 411 24.30 6.29 -7.76
CA GLN A 411 22.84 6.14 -7.90
C GLN A 411 22.46 5.45 -9.21
N TRP A 412 23.10 5.84 -10.32
CA TRP A 412 22.91 5.21 -11.62
C TRP A 412 23.29 3.72 -11.60
N SER A 413 24.43 3.41 -11.00
CA SER A 413 24.94 2.04 -10.89
C SER A 413 24.07 1.14 -10.03
N PHE A 414 23.52 1.64 -8.93
CA PHE A 414 22.57 0.86 -8.11
C PHE A 414 21.24 0.62 -8.83
N ALA A 415 20.76 1.56 -9.65
CA ALA A 415 19.59 1.33 -10.47
C ALA A 415 19.83 0.16 -11.45
N ARG A 416 21.03 0.10 -12.07
CA ARG A 416 21.44 -1.02 -12.93
C ARG A 416 21.55 -2.34 -12.15
N VAL A 417 22.12 -2.33 -10.94
CA VAL A 417 22.17 -3.52 -10.06
C VAL A 417 20.78 -4.03 -9.70
N ASN A 418 19.84 -3.13 -9.37
CA ASN A 418 18.46 -3.52 -9.05
C ASN A 418 17.76 -4.12 -10.28
N ALA A 419 18.01 -3.59 -11.48
CA ALA A 419 17.51 -4.18 -12.72
C ALA A 419 18.08 -5.59 -12.98
N PHE A 420 19.37 -5.80 -12.69
CA PHE A 420 20.00 -7.12 -12.77
C PHE A 420 19.43 -8.12 -11.76
N LEU A 421 19.18 -7.70 -10.51
CA LEU A 421 18.55 -8.55 -9.50
C LEU A 421 17.11 -8.89 -9.88
N TYR A 422 16.37 -7.94 -10.47
CA TYR A 422 15.04 -8.22 -11.03
C TYR A 422 15.12 -9.27 -12.14
N LEU A 423 16.07 -9.13 -13.06
CA LEU A 423 16.32 -10.10 -14.13
C LEU A 423 16.62 -11.49 -13.54
N LEU A 424 17.54 -11.59 -12.58
CA LEU A 424 17.89 -12.84 -11.90
C LEU A 424 16.67 -13.51 -11.24
N LYS A 425 15.79 -12.72 -10.61
CA LYS A 425 14.59 -13.22 -9.93
C LYS A 425 13.55 -13.75 -10.93
N ASN A 426 13.29 -12.98 -11.98
CA ASN A 426 12.09 -13.17 -12.81
C ASN A 426 12.39 -13.88 -14.14
N GLY A 427 13.65 -14.19 -14.45
CA GLY A 427 14.07 -14.80 -15.71
C GLY A 427 13.96 -13.87 -16.92
N ARG A 428 13.46 -12.64 -16.74
CA ARG A 428 13.29 -11.60 -17.78
C ARG A 428 13.53 -10.21 -17.20
N PRO A 429 14.02 -9.25 -18.00
CA PRO A 429 14.26 -7.89 -17.52
C PRO A 429 12.94 -7.11 -17.41
N GLN A 430 12.87 -6.16 -16.47
CA GLN A 430 11.70 -5.28 -16.30
C GLN A 430 11.53 -4.35 -17.51
N ASN A 431 12.64 -3.84 -18.04
CA ASN A 431 12.68 -3.14 -19.32
C ASN A 431 13.21 -4.11 -20.39
N PRO A 432 12.44 -4.43 -21.45
CA PRO A 432 12.88 -5.33 -22.51
C PRO A 432 14.18 -4.93 -23.20
N LYS A 433 14.54 -3.63 -23.18
CA LYS A 433 15.79 -3.11 -23.77
C LYS A 433 17.03 -3.34 -22.90
N TYR A 434 16.88 -3.82 -21.67
CA TYR A 434 18.00 -4.12 -20.78
C TYR A 434 18.59 -5.49 -21.10
N THR A 435 19.67 -5.51 -21.88
CA THR A 435 20.35 -6.73 -22.35
C THR A 435 21.84 -6.78 -22.01
N GLY A 436 22.44 -5.62 -21.67
CA GLY A 436 23.90 -5.45 -21.58
C GLY A 436 24.62 -6.16 -20.44
N ASP A 437 23.92 -6.94 -19.61
CA ASP A 437 24.50 -7.72 -18.51
C ASP A 437 24.11 -9.21 -18.56
N PHE A 438 23.58 -9.70 -19.69
CA PHE A 438 23.19 -11.11 -19.81
C PHE A 438 24.38 -12.06 -19.71
N ASP A 439 25.56 -11.63 -20.18
CA ASP A 439 26.83 -12.35 -20.06
C ASP A 439 27.29 -12.55 -18.60
N LEU A 440 26.75 -11.77 -17.66
CA LEU A 440 27.04 -11.89 -16.23
C LEU A 440 26.10 -12.87 -15.52
N LEU A 441 25.07 -13.39 -16.19
CA LEU A 441 24.11 -14.32 -15.60
C LEU A 441 24.75 -15.68 -15.26
N PRO A 442 24.23 -16.38 -14.23
CA PRO A 442 24.56 -17.78 -13.96
C PRO A 442 24.20 -18.69 -15.14
N ALA A 443 24.94 -19.78 -15.37
CA ALA A 443 24.70 -20.71 -16.49
C ALA A 443 23.25 -21.25 -16.52
N LYS A 444 22.69 -21.53 -15.34
CA LYS A 444 21.32 -22.04 -15.18
C LYS A 444 20.21 -21.00 -15.44
N HIS A 445 20.55 -19.73 -15.64
CA HIS A 445 19.54 -18.69 -15.86
C HIS A 445 19.01 -18.73 -17.31
N PRO A 446 17.69 -18.59 -17.56
CA PRO A 446 17.08 -18.74 -18.90
C PRO A 446 17.68 -17.86 -20.00
N LYS A 447 18.06 -16.63 -19.65
CA LYS A 447 18.69 -15.63 -20.53
C LYS A 447 20.23 -15.64 -20.51
N SER A 448 20.84 -16.60 -19.82
CA SER A 448 22.29 -16.73 -19.79
C SER A 448 22.81 -17.19 -21.15
N PRO A 449 23.85 -16.56 -21.70
CA PRO A 449 24.52 -17.04 -22.91
C PRO A 449 25.52 -18.18 -22.59
N LYS A 450 25.75 -18.51 -21.30
CA LYS A 450 26.70 -19.54 -20.85
C LYS A 450 26.09 -20.96 -20.79
N LYS A 451 25.07 -21.22 -21.62
CA LYS A 451 24.38 -22.52 -21.63
C LYS A 451 25.30 -23.62 -22.14
#